data_AF-A0A950FUM7-F1
#
_entry.id   AF-A0A950FUM7-F1
#
_cell.length_a   1.000
_cell.length_b   1.000
_cell.length_c   1.000
_cell.angle_alpha   90.00
_cell.angle_beta   90.00
_cell.angle_gamma   90.00
#
_symmetry.space_group_name_H-M   'P 1'
#
loop_
_entity.id
_entity.type
_entity.pdbx_description
1 polymer ?
#
loop_
_entity_poly.entity_id
_entity_poly.type
_entity_poly.pdbx_seq_one_letter_code
_entity_poly.pdbx_strand_id
1 'polypeptide(L)'
;MRRSTLLAGLAAVAGTPIAASAAPGRRADLIVSAATIRTGDPSWPFAQAFAVRDGRIALVGSRGDMRALRGPGTQSLDLGNAVVWPGLIDAHLHFLAVGLALHEVDLAHVASYEEVVRRTVAFANGSRDPWIVGDGWDQNLWPDKQFPNHAALSAAIPDRPVVLHRVDGHALLANAKAMALAGVTASTAEPSGGRILRDASGAPTGVFVDNAMGLIGRAIPPPSHAQLVRASEAALKECHRWGLTAVGDPGVDQNGLDAYEELLREGRYTLRNHAMLAGSDDELVARWLQRGPQTLAHGGRLSVRAIKLYVDGALGSRGAALLAPYSDDPGNTGLLRLTQAQIQSVCERALPAGFQVCTHAIGDRGNRVVLDAYEAALRRSRAVHDHRWRIEHAQVLAPDDIPRFARLGVTASMQTTHQVSDMPWAQARLGPQRVLGAYAWRSLLDSGVPIANGTDAPVEAVNSLRTFHAAIARQNEANQPPGGWYPRQRMTRDEAFKSMTSWAARACFLDGAAGTLEPGKYADFVVLDRDPMRIAPEEIMSTRVLATFSGGERVYAAPIAAAPPALRARGRRNGTCCGAHA
;
A
#
# COMPACT_ATOMS: atom_id res chain seq x y z
N MET A 1 21.00 -8.22 71.58
CA MET A 1 21.61 -9.55 71.36
C MET A 1 21.00 -10.18 70.12
N ARG A 2 21.88 -10.58 69.18
CA ARG A 2 21.73 -11.56 68.08
C ARG A 2 20.81 -11.24 66.88
N ARG A 3 21.48 -10.71 65.85
CA ARG A 3 21.23 -10.92 64.41
C ARG A 3 21.19 -12.43 64.08
N SER A 4 20.27 -12.86 63.23
CA SER A 4 20.38 -14.11 62.47
C SER A 4 19.92 -13.85 61.03
N THR A 5 20.90 -13.79 60.14
CA THR A 5 20.80 -13.79 58.68
C THR A 5 20.40 -15.17 58.19
N LEU A 6 19.38 -15.28 57.34
CA LEU A 6 19.09 -16.46 56.54
C LEU A 6 19.18 -16.09 55.06
N LEU A 7 20.29 -16.49 54.44
CA LEU A 7 20.47 -16.56 52.99
C LEU A 7 19.58 -17.71 52.47
N ALA A 8 18.66 -17.42 51.56
CA ALA A 8 18.04 -18.42 50.70
C ALA A 8 18.66 -18.30 49.31
N GLY A 9 19.42 -19.32 48.89
CA GLY A 9 20.03 -19.40 47.58
C GLY A 9 18.99 -19.66 46.48
N LEU A 10 19.05 -18.86 45.41
CA LEU A 10 18.38 -19.19 44.16
C LEU A 10 19.15 -20.33 43.48
N ALA A 11 18.56 -21.53 43.46
CA ALA A 11 18.96 -22.58 42.54
C ALA A 11 18.41 -22.26 41.14
N ALA A 12 19.30 -21.96 40.20
CA ALA A 12 18.96 -21.84 38.79
C ALA A 12 18.62 -23.23 38.25
N VAL A 13 17.32 -23.51 38.06
CA VAL A 13 16.87 -24.68 37.30
C VAL A 13 17.08 -24.37 35.83
N ALA A 14 18.16 -24.91 35.25
CA ALA A 14 18.34 -24.94 33.81
C ALA A 14 17.23 -25.82 33.20
N GLY A 15 16.20 -25.18 32.64
CA GLY A 15 15.16 -25.85 31.87
C GLY A 15 15.77 -26.47 30.62
N THR A 16 15.77 -27.80 30.57
CA THR A 16 16.01 -28.56 29.33
C THR A 16 14.86 -28.26 28.36
N PRO A 17 15.15 -28.04 27.06
CA PRO A 17 14.08 -27.81 26.09
C PRO A 17 13.26 -29.09 25.96
N ILE A 18 11.99 -29.01 26.34
CA ILE A 18 11.01 -30.05 26.04
C ILE A 18 10.86 -30.05 24.52
N ALA A 19 11.50 -31.02 23.86
CA ALA A 19 11.22 -31.36 22.49
C ALA A 19 9.72 -31.70 22.40
N ALA A 20 8.95 -30.83 21.75
CA ALA A 20 7.57 -31.13 21.39
C ALA A 20 7.58 -32.41 20.55
N SER A 21 7.04 -33.48 21.11
CA SER A 21 6.84 -34.76 20.43
C SER A 21 5.99 -34.52 19.18
N ALA A 22 6.62 -34.59 18.01
CA ALA A 22 5.94 -34.58 16.74
C ALA A 22 5.09 -35.86 16.62
N ALA A 23 3.78 -35.72 16.49
CA ALA A 23 2.90 -36.84 16.17
C ALA A 23 3.44 -37.60 14.93
N PRO A 24 3.59 -38.93 14.98
CA PRO A 24 4.09 -39.69 13.85
C PRO A 24 3.04 -39.73 12.73
N GLY A 25 3.41 -39.33 11.51
CA GLY A 25 2.72 -39.79 10.30
C GLY A 25 2.44 -38.80 9.19
N ARG A 26 2.34 -37.48 9.43
CA ARG A 26 2.07 -36.53 8.33
C ARG A 26 3.35 -35.90 7.78
N ARG A 27 3.72 -36.32 6.57
CA ARG A 27 4.79 -35.74 5.74
C ARG A 27 4.47 -34.29 5.37
N ALA A 28 5.49 -33.53 4.99
CA ALA A 28 5.31 -32.18 4.48
C ALA A 28 4.73 -32.20 3.05
N ASP A 29 3.92 -31.20 2.72
CA ASP A 29 3.43 -30.99 1.36
C ASP A 29 4.53 -30.33 0.51
N LEU A 30 5.25 -29.38 1.10
CA LEU A 30 6.34 -28.63 0.49
C LEU A 30 7.50 -28.50 1.47
N ILE A 31 8.73 -28.69 1.01
CA ILE A 31 9.97 -28.34 1.70
C ILE A 31 10.66 -27.27 0.86
N VAL A 32 10.90 -26.11 1.47
CA VAL A 32 11.62 -24.99 0.84
C VAL A 32 13.00 -24.91 1.45
N SER A 33 14.02 -24.76 0.62
CA SER A 33 15.40 -24.52 1.06
C SER A 33 16.05 -23.42 0.24
N ALA A 34 16.88 -22.59 0.87
CA ALA A 34 17.60 -21.51 0.22
C ALA A 34 18.96 -21.28 0.89
N ALA A 35 19.82 -20.46 0.30
CA ALA A 35 21.07 -20.02 0.93
C ALA A 35 20.78 -19.10 2.13
N THR A 36 19.73 -18.27 2.04
CA THR A 36 19.30 -17.39 3.13
C THR A 36 17.78 -17.39 3.23
N ILE A 37 17.26 -17.86 4.37
CA ILE A 37 15.87 -17.65 4.77
C ILE A 37 15.88 -16.74 5.98
N ARG A 38 15.39 -15.50 5.82
CA ARG A 38 15.14 -14.58 6.93
C ARG A 38 13.76 -14.89 7.48
N THR A 39 13.69 -15.33 8.73
CA THR A 39 12.40 -15.75 9.32
C THR A 39 11.60 -14.56 9.85
N GLY A 40 12.27 -13.48 10.24
CA GLY A 40 11.66 -12.37 10.99
C GLY A 40 11.35 -12.68 12.45
N ASP A 41 11.58 -13.92 12.90
CA ASP A 41 11.56 -14.29 14.31
C ASP A 41 12.91 -13.89 14.96
N PRO A 42 12.92 -13.01 15.98
CA PRO A 42 14.14 -12.61 16.66
C PRO A 42 14.86 -13.77 17.37
N SER A 43 14.14 -14.82 17.76
CA SER A 43 14.72 -16.01 18.38
C SER A 43 15.42 -16.90 17.36
N TRP A 44 15.02 -16.85 16.09
CA TRP A 44 15.61 -17.65 15.03
C TRP A 44 15.72 -16.88 13.71
N PRO A 45 16.53 -15.82 13.63
CA PRO A 45 16.47 -14.83 12.54
C PRO A 45 16.83 -15.38 11.15
N PHE A 46 17.58 -16.49 11.10
CA PHE A 46 18.01 -17.14 9.87
C PHE A 46 17.80 -18.65 9.91
N ALA A 47 17.38 -19.22 8.78
CA ALA A 47 17.26 -20.65 8.56
C ALA A 47 17.80 -21.06 7.17
N GLN A 48 17.94 -22.36 6.94
CA GLN A 48 18.34 -22.92 5.64
C GLN A 48 17.19 -23.64 4.94
N ALA A 49 16.19 -24.09 5.69
CA ALA A 49 14.99 -24.72 5.15
C ALA A 49 13.78 -24.57 6.10
N PHE A 50 12.59 -24.71 5.54
CA PHE A 50 11.36 -24.94 6.30
C PHE A 50 10.44 -25.92 5.57
N ALA A 51 9.61 -26.60 6.33
CA ALA A 51 8.59 -27.52 5.83
C ALA A 51 7.20 -26.88 5.98
N VAL A 52 6.35 -27.12 4.99
CA VAL A 52 4.96 -26.65 4.94
C VAL A 52 4.04 -27.87 4.95
N ARG A 53 2.96 -27.75 5.72
CA ARG A 53 1.88 -28.73 5.80
C ARG A 53 0.55 -28.03 5.97
N ASP A 54 -0.46 -28.41 5.20
CA ASP A 54 -1.81 -27.84 5.22
C ASP A 54 -1.77 -26.29 5.13
N GLY A 55 -0.88 -25.78 4.26
CA GLY A 55 -0.64 -24.35 4.03
C GLY A 55 0.03 -23.58 5.18
N ARG A 56 0.52 -24.28 6.21
CA ARG A 56 1.21 -23.70 7.37
C ARG A 56 2.63 -24.22 7.51
N ILE A 57 3.50 -23.42 8.13
CA ILE A 57 4.86 -23.82 8.45
C ILE A 57 4.79 -24.88 9.55
N ALA A 58 5.35 -26.06 9.26
CA ALA A 58 5.40 -27.17 10.20
C ALA A 58 6.72 -27.19 10.99
N LEU A 59 7.83 -26.80 10.34
CA LEU A 59 9.17 -26.77 10.93
C LEU A 59 10.02 -25.74 10.20
N VAL A 60 10.90 -25.06 10.95
CA VAL A 60 11.96 -24.19 10.43
C VAL A 60 13.28 -24.73 10.95
N GLY A 61 14.35 -24.72 10.15
CA GLY A 61 15.65 -25.18 10.60
C GLY A 61 16.69 -25.38 9.51
N SER A 62 17.54 -26.38 9.70
CA SER A 62 18.56 -26.79 8.74
C SER A 62 17.95 -27.66 7.63
N ARG A 63 18.69 -27.83 6.52
CA ARG A 63 18.32 -28.79 5.47
C ARG A 63 18.26 -30.24 6.00
N GLY A 64 19.06 -30.55 7.02
CA GLY A 64 19.09 -31.88 7.63
C GLY A 64 17.83 -32.23 8.41
N ASP A 65 17.25 -31.24 9.08
CA ASP A 65 16.04 -31.40 9.90
C ASP A 65 14.83 -31.79 9.04
N MET A 66 14.81 -31.35 7.78
CA MET A 66 13.71 -31.60 6.84
C MET A 66 13.64 -33.06 6.36
N ARG A 67 14.72 -33.86 6.51
CA ARG A 67 14.79 -35.23 6.00
C ARG A 67 13.68 -36.12 6.57
N ALA A 68 13.37 -35.98 7.86
CA ALA A 68 12.35 -36.76 8.53
C ALA A 68 10.92 -36.42 8.07
N LEU A 69 10.72 -35.23 7.51
CA LEU A 69 9.42 -34.74 7.03
C LEU A 69 9.16 -35.06 5.56
N ARG A 70 10.17 -35.52 4.82
CA ARG A 70 10.06 -35.85 3.38
C ARG A 70 9.35 -37.19 3.16
N GLY A 71 8.40 -37.20 2.23
CA GLY A 71 7.70 -38.40 1.77
C GLY A 71 7.47 -38.41 0.26
N PRO A 72 6.81 -39.46 -0.27
CA PRO A 72 6.59 -39.62 -1.72
C PRO A 72 5.86 -38.45 -2.39
N GLY A 73 4.94 -37.78 -1.69
CA GLY A 73 4.19 -36.62 -2.20
C GLY A 73 4.79 -35.26 -1.86
N THR A 74 5.91 -35.21 -1.14
CA THR A 74 6.52 -33.94 -0.70
C THR A 74 7.23 -33.25 -1.86
N GLN A 75 6.75 -32.07 -2.22
CA GLN A 75 7.45 -31.20 -3.16
C GLN A 75 8.71 -30.62 -2.51
N SER A 76 9.83 -30.59 -3.23
CA SER A 76 11.09 -30.01 -2.73
C SER A 76 11.47 -28.84 -3.63
N LEU A 77 11.56 -27.64 -3.06
CA LEU A 77 11.91 -26.41 -3.75
C LEU A 77 13.24 -25.89 -3.22
N ASP A 78 14.33 -26.16 -3.96
CA ASP A 78 15.63 -25.56 -3.68
C ASP A 78 15.80 -24.27 -4.48
N LEU A 79 15.88 -23.16 -3.75
CA LEU A 79 15.98 -21.82 -4.30
C LEU A 79 17.44 -21.37 -4.46
N GLY A 80 18.42 -22.24 -4.16
CA GLY A 80 19.84 -21.95 -4.36
C GLY A 80 20.26 -20.67 -3.64
N ASN A 81 20.82 -19.71 -4.37
CA ASN A 81 21.30 -18.43 -3.82
C ASN A 81 20.23 -17.36 -3.64
N ALA A 82 18.96 -17.64 -3.98
CA ALA A 82 17.89 -16.69 -3.73
C ALA A 82 17.67 -16.48 -2.22
N VAL A 83 17.00 -15.38 -1.90
CA VAL A 83 16.73 -14.94 -0.54
C VAL A 83 15.24 -15.10 -0.27
N VAL A 84 14.88 -15.70 0.86
CA VAL A 84 13.48 -15.84 1.28
C VAL A 84 13.21 -14.92 2.45
N TRP A 85 12.14 -14.12 2.33
CA TRP A 85 11.57 -13.32 3.42
C TRP A 85 10.16 -13.82 3.73
N PRO A 86 9.59 -13.49 4.92
CA PRO A 86 8.15 -13.59 5.11
C PRO A 86 7.42 -12.81 4.02
N GLY A 87 6.23 -13.27 3.66
CA GLY A 87 5.39 -12.58 2.70
C GLY A 87 5.17 -11.14 3.15
N LEU A 88 5.35 -10.18 2.24
CA LEU A 88 5.25 -8.77 2.57
C LEU A 88 3.79 -8.41 2.88
N ILE A 89 3.61 -7.46 3.78
CA ILE A 89 2.31 -6.96 4.20
C ILE A 89 2.30 -5.45 3.98
N ASP A 90 1.35 -5.00 3.17
CA ASP A 90 1.06 -3.58 3.02
C ASP A 90 -0.02 -3.19 4.05
N ALA A 91 0.30 -2.40 5.06
CA ALA A 91 -0.65 -2.10 6.13
C ALA A 91 -1.78 -1.14 5.71
N HIS A 92 -1.64 -0.49 4.56
CA HIS A 92 -2.57 0.51 4.02
C HIS A 92 -2.45 0.58 2.49
N LEU A 93 -3.33 -0.12 1.79
CA LEU A 93 -3.41 -0.12 0.33
C LEU A 93 -4.89 -0.21 -0.07
N HIS A 94 -5.36 0.65 -0.97
CA HIS A 94 -6.75 0.63 -1.45
C HIS A 94 -6.90 -0.47 -2.51
N PHE A 95 -7.18 -1.70 -2.09
CA PHE A 95 -7.04 -2.90 -2.92
C PHE A 95 -7.93 -2.85 -4.16
N LEU A 96 -9.20 -2.50 -3.97
CA LEU A 96 -10.13 -2.39 -5.08
C LEU A 96 -9.77 -1.24 -6.04
N ALA A 97 -9.27 -0.11 -5.48
CA ALA A 97 -8.86 1.04 -6.28
C ALA A 97 -7.63 0.72 -7.14
N VAL A 98 -6.65 -0.04 -6.61
CA VAL A 98 -5.54 -0.59 -7.42
C VAL A 98 -6.08 -1.41 -8.59
N GLY A 99 -7.03 -2.30 -8.31
CA GLY A 99 -7.65 -3.14 -9.34
C GLY A 99 -8.37 -2.34 -10.42
N LEU A 100 -9.11 -1.31 -10.02
CA LEU A 100 -9.83 -0.42 -10.94
C LEU A 100 -8.85 0.39 -11.79
N ALA A 101 -7.81 0.96 -11.19
CA ALA A 101 -6.78 1.73 -11.91
C ALA A 101 -6.03 0.88 -12.96
N LEU A 102 -5.84 -0.42 -12.73
CA LEU A 102 -5.28 -1.35 -13.72
C LEU A 102 -6.21 -1.61 -14.92
N HIS A 103 -7.48 -1.22 -14.79
CA HIS A 103 -8.49 -1.21 -15.86
C HIS A 103 -8.78 0.20 -16.37
N GLU A 104 -7.82 1.11 -16.23
CA GLU A 104 -7.86 2.45 -16.82
C GLU A 104 -6.72 2.64 -17.83
N VAL A 105 -6.87 3.63 -18.71
CA VAL A 105 -5.80 4.02 -19.64
C VAL A 105 -4.73 4.80 -18.88
N ASP A 106 -3.51 4.25 -18.82
CA ASP A 106 -2.34 4.98 -18.31
C ASP A 106 -1.79 5.96 -19.36
N LEU A 107 -1.97 7.25 -19.07
CA LEU A 107 -1.53 8.36 -19.90
C LEU A 107 -0.37 9.14 -19.27
N ALA A 108 0.23 8.63 -18.19
CA ALA A 108 1.38 9.25 -17.55
C ALA A 108 2.56 9.37 -18.53
N HIS A 109 3.24 10.52 -18.47
CA HIS A 109 4.44 10.83 -19.26
C HIS A 109 4.26 10.76 -20.79
N VAL A 110 3.02 10.79 -21.29
CA VAL A 110 2.74 10.82 -22.72
C VAL A 110 3.17 12.16 -23.33
N ALA A 111 3.92 12.10 -24.42
CA ALA A 111 4.54 13.27 -25.05
C ALA A 111 3.68 14.00 -26.11
N SER A 112 2.50 13.47 -26.47
CA SER A 112 1.59 14.12 -27.42
C SER A 112 0.14 13.67 -27.28
N TYR A 113 -0.80 14.49 -27.76
CA TYR A 113 -2.21 14.10 -27.80
C TYR A 113 -2.49 12.92 -28.75
N GLU A 114 -1.73 12.80 -29.84
CA GLU A 114 -1.84 11.64 -30.74
C GLU A 114 -1.55 10.33 -30.01
N GLU A 115 -0.53 10.31 -29.16
CA GLU A 115 -0.21 9.15 -28.33
C GLU A 115 -1.31 8.88 -27.28
N VAL A 116 -1.94 9.92 -26.72
CA VAL A 116 -3.12 9.77 -25.85
C VAL A 116 -4.24 9.03 -26.60
N VAL A 117 -4.58 9.48 -27.80
CA VAL A 117 -5.62 8.85 -28.63
C VAL A 117 -5.23 7.41 -28.94
N ARG A 118 -3.98 7.16 -29.36
CA ARG A 118 -3.48 5.82 -29.71
C ARG A 118 -3.55 4.84 -28.54
N ARG A 119 -3.11 5.24 -27.34
CA ARG A 119 -3.20 4.41 -26.12
C ARG A 119 -4.64 4.14 -25.73
N THR A 120 -5.49 5.16 -25.84
CA THR A 120 -6.91 5.04 -25.51
C THR A 120 -7.62 4.07 -26.46
N VAL A 121 -7.33 4.12 -27.76
CA VAL A 121 -7.84 3.16 -28.76
C VAL A 121 -7.34 1.75 -28.48
N ALA A 122 -6.04 1.60 -28.22
CA ALA A 122 -5.45 0.29 -27.91
C ALA A 122 -6.12 -0.35 -26.67
N PHE A 123 -6.35 0.44 -25.63
CA PHE A 123 -7.08 0.00 -24.44
C PHE A 123 -8.55 -0.32 -24.77
N ALA A 124 -9.24 0.57 -25.49
CA ALA A 124 -10.64 0.39 -25.83
C ALA A 124 -10.89 -0.89 -26.64
N ASN A 125 -9.99 -1.25 -27.55
CA ASN A 125 -10.09 -2.49 -28.33
C ASN A 125 -9.96 -3.76 -27.46
N GLY A 126 -9.24 -3.69 -26.33
CA GLY A 126 -9.10 -4.79 -25.38
C GLY A 126 -10.13 -4.81 -24.25
N SER A 127 -10.76 -3.67 -23.96
CA SER A 127 -11.73 -3.53 -22.86
C SER A 127 -13.17 -3.76 -23.32
N ARG A 128 -13.93 -4.47 -22.49
CA ARG A 128 -15.38 -4.65 -22.63
C ARG A 128 -16.21 -3.66 -21.81
N ASP A 129 -15.56 -2.71 -21.12
CA ASP A 129 -16.26 -1.79 -20.23
C ASP A 129 -17.12 -0.79 -21.02
N PRO A 130 -18.32 -0.44 -20.55
CA PRO A 130 -19.18 0.48 -21.28
C PRO A 130 -18.55 1.88 -21.41
N TRP A 131 -17.73 2.27 -20.43
CA TRP A 131 -16.98 3.52 -20.40
C TRP A 131 -15.49 3.24 -20.50
N ILE A 132 -14.77 4.07 -21.26
CA ILE A 132 -13.31 4.11 -21.23
C ILE A 132 -12.89 5.22 -20.29
N VAL A 133 -12.19 4.86 -19.23
CA VAL A 133 -11.62 5.80 -18.27
C VAL A 133 -10.11 5.73 -18.36
N GLY A 134 -9.46 6.88 -18.25
CA GLY A 134 -8.01 6.98 -18.19
C GLY A 134 -7.56 8.13 -17.31
N ASP A 135 -6.28 8.15 -16.96
CA ASP A 135 -5.69 9.15 -16.09
C ASP A 135 -4.24 9.45 -16.49
N GLY A 136 -3.76 10.65 -16.12
CA GLY A 136 -2.33 10.96 -16.14
C GLY A 136 -1.84 11.79 -17.33
N TRP A 137 -2.70 12.22 -18.25
CA TRP A 137 -2.24 13.07 -19.35
C TRP A 137 -1.78 14.44 -18.82
N ASP A 138 -0.72 15.00 -19.41
CA ASP A 138 -0.23 16.34 -19.10
C ASP A 138 0.20 17.05 -20.38
N GLN A 139 -0.60 18.03 -20.79
CA GLN A 139 -0.29 18.82 -21.97
C GLN A 139 1.01 19.61 -21.84
N ASN A 140 1.51 19.88 -20.62
CA ASN A 140 2.78 20.59 -20.45
C ASN A 140 3.98 19.80 -20.98
N LEU A 141 3.83 18.48 -21.16
CA LEU A 141 4.85 17.62 -21.75
C LEU A 141 4.80 17.63 -23.29
N TRP A 142 3.78 18.24 -23.90
CA TRP A 142 3.58 18.25 -25.34
C TRP A 142 4.29 19.46 -25.99
N PRO A 143 4.71 19.35 -27.27
CA PRO A 143 5.41 20.45 -27.95
C PRO A 143 4.65 21.80 -27.98
N ASP A 144 3.33 21.76 -28.13
CA ASP A 144 2.47 22.96 -28.24
C ASP A 144 1.90 23.45 -26.90
N LYS A 145 1.94 22.58 -25.87
CA LYS A 145 1.42 22.82 -24.51
C LYS A 145 -0.05 23.23 -24.45
N GLN A 146 -0.82 22.90 -25.49
CA GLN A 146 -2.23 23.27 -25.58
C GLN A 146 -3.12 22.18 -25.01
N PHE A 147 -4.24 22.60 -24.41
CA PHE A 147 -5.30 21.65 -24.06
C PHE A 147 -5.82 20.93 -25.32
N PRO A 148 -6.11 19.62 -25.24
CA PRO A 148 -6.61 18.86 -26.37
C PRO A 148 -8.04 19.24 -26.74
N ASN A 149 -8.46 18.81 -27.93
CA ASN A 149 -9.85 18.86 -28.39
C ASN A 149 -10.39 17.44 -28.61
N HIS A 150 -11.61 17.18 -28.18
CA HIS A 150 -12.26 15.88 -28.23
C HIS A 150 -12.42 15.30 -29.64
N ALA A 151 -12.33 16.09 -30.71
CA ALA A 151 -12.63 15.67 -32.07
C ALA A 151 -11.83 14.42 -32.50
N ALA A 152 -10.51 14.40 -32.30
CA ALA A 152 -9.67 13.25 -32.65
C ALA A 152 -10.04 11.99 -31.85
N LEU A 153 -10.26 12.15 -30.54
CA LEU A 153 -10.69 11.06 -29.66
C LEU A 153 -12.09 10.54 -30.02
N SER A 154 -12.99 11.43 -30.41
CA SER A 154 -14.38 11.09 -30.79
C SER A 154 -14.43 10.39 -32.15
N ALA A 155 -13.58 10.80 -33.10
CA ALA A 155 -13.45 10.11 -34.38
C ALA A 155 -12.85 8.71 -34.21
N ALA A 156 -11.90 8.55 -33.30
CA ALA A 156 -11.24 7.28 -33.03
C ALA A 156 -12.13 6.30 -32.23
N ILE A 157 -13.00 6.81 -31.36
CA ILE A 157 -13.90 6.01 -30.51
C ILE A 157 -15.30 6.66 -30.52
N PRO A 158 -16.11 6.46 -31.57
CA PRO A 158 -17.40 7.14 -31.73
C PRO A 158 -18.52 6.52 -30.87
N ASP A 159 -18.47 5.21 -30.64
CA ASP A 159 -19.61 4.45 -30.08
C ASP A 159 -19.56 4.26 -28.56
N ARG A 160 -18.43 4.58 -27.92
CA ARG A 160 -18.25 4.44 -26.47
C ARG A 160 -17.89 5.78 -25.83
N PRO A 161 -18.47 6.11 -24.66
CA PRO A 161 -18.05 7.28 -23.90
C PRO A 161 -16.63 7.10 -23.36
N VAL A 162 -15.83 8.16 -23.48
CA VAL A 162 -14.44 8.21 -23.01
C VAL A 162 -14.26 9.42 -22.09
N VAL A 163 -13.62 9.22 -20.94
CA VAL A 163 -13.24 10.26 -19.98
C VAL A 163 -11.79 10.05 -19.56
N LEU A 164 -10.93 11.03 -19.81
CA LEU A 164 -9.51 10.97 -19.49
C LEU A 164 -9.15 12.10 -18.52
N HIS A 165 -8.72 11.76 -17.30
CA HIS A 165 -8.33 12.71 -16.27
C HIS A 165 -6.89 13.19 -16.48
N ARG A 166 -6.68 14.47 -16.20
CA ARG A 166 -5.36 15.10 -16.22
C ARG A 166 -4.57 14.66 -14.99
N VAL A 167 -3.25 14.61 -15.10
CA VAL A 167 -2.30 14.19 -14.04
C VAL A 167 -2.51 14.83 -12.66
N ASP A 168 -3.09 16.03 -12.57
CA ASP A 168 -3.33 16.72 -11.29
C ASP A 168 -4.77 16.60 -10.77
N GLY A 169 -5.64 15.89 -11.49
CA GLY A 169 -7.04 15.72 -11.12
C GLY A 169 -7.90 16.99 -11.23
N HIS A 170 -7.37 18.09 -11.79
CA HIS A 170 -8.07 19.37 -11.91
C HIS A 170 -8.65 19.61 -13.32
N ALA A 171 -8.51 18.65 -14.23
CA ALA A 171 -9.18 18.66 -15.52
C ALA A 171 -9.50 17.26 -16.02
N LEU A 172 -10.48 17.15 -16.91
CA LEU A 172 -10.72 15.94 -17.72
C LEU A 172 -10.98 16.30 -19.18
N LEU A 173 -10.69 15.35 -20.06
CA LEU A 173 -11.08 15.34 -21.46
C LEU A 173 -12.19 14.29 -21.68
N ALA A 174 -13.35 14.70 -22.16
CA ALA A 174 -14.46 13.84 -22.54
C ALA A 174 -14.68 13.83 -24.06
N ASN A 175 -14.94 12.65 -24.64
CA ASN A 175 -15.33 12.55 -26.04
C ASN A 175 -16.79 13.01 -26.27
N ALA A 176 -17.20 13.14 -27.53
CA ALA A 176 -18.54 13.58 -27.90
C ALA A 176 -19.64 12.69 -27.29
N LYS A 177 -19.42 11.37 -27.24
CA LYS A 177 -20.36 10.41 -26.67
C LYS A 177 -20.54 10.60 -25.16
N ALA A 178 -19.45 10.80 -24.42
CA ALA A 178 -19.50 11.09 -22.97
C ALA A 178 -20.23 12.41 -22.69
N MET A 179 -19.93 13.48 -23.46
CA MET A 179 -20.63 14.75 -23.34
C MET A 179 -22.13 14.63 -23.63
N ALA A 180 -22.51 13.87 -24.65
CA ALA A 180 -23.90 13.63 -24.99
C ALA A 180 -24.66 12.88 -23.88
N LEU A 181 -24.06 11.84 -23.30
CA LEU A 181 -24.65 11.12 -22.16
C LEU A 181 -24.79 12.01 -20.91
N ALA A 182 -23.85 12.95 -20.73
CA ALA A 182 -23.90 13.94 -19.65
C ALA A 182 -24.85 15.12 -19.91
N GLY A 183 -25.49 15.18 -21.09
CA GLY A 183 -26.37 16.29 -21.48
C GLY A 183 -25.64 17.63 -21.67
N VAL A 184 -24.33 17.60 -21.95
CA VAL A 184 -23.54 18.81 -22.19
C VAL A 184 -23.75 19.31 -23.62
N THR A 185 -24.01 20.62 -23.75
CA THR A 185 -24.27 21.32 -25.01
C THR A 185 -23.52 22.66 -25.08
N ALA A 186 -23.62 23.34 -26.22
CA ALA A 186 -23.11 24.71 -26.37
C ALA A 186 -23.71 25.69 -25.33
N SER A 187 -24.94 25.46 -24.86
CA SER A 187 -25.61 26.32 -23.88
C SER A 187 -25.43 25.89 -22.42
N THR A 188 -24.69 24.81 -22.13
CA THR A 188 -24.45 24.38 -20.75
C THR A 188 -23.69 25.45 -19.97
N ALA A 189 -24.28 25.94 -18.88
CA ALA A 189 -23.65 26.93 -18.02
C ALA A 189 -22.45 26.32 -17.27
N GLU A 190 -21.45 27.16 -16.99
CA GLU A 190 -20.33 26.79 -16.13
C GLU A 190 -20.79 26.78 -14.66
N PRO A 191 -20.47 25.74 -13.87
CA PRO A 191 -20.75 25.76 -12.45
C PRO A 191 -19.81 26.72 -11.72
N SER A 192 -20.23 27.20 -10.55
CA SER A 192 -19.35 28.00 -9.67
C SER A 192 -18.04 27.25 -9.42
N GLY A 193 -16.89 27.91 -9.62
CA GLY A 193 -15.57 27.32 -9.44
C GLY A 193 -15.21 26.24 -10.47
N GLY A 194 -15.83 26.23 -11.65
CA GLY A 194 -15.50 25.32 -12.74
C GLY A 194 -15.54 26.02 -14.09
N ARG A 195 -14.84 25.46 -15.08
CA ARG A 195 -14.76 26.02 -16.43
C ARG A 195 -14.96 24.97 -17.50
N ILE A 196 -15.71 25.30 -18.55
CA ILE A 196 -15.85 24.49 -19.76
C ILE A 196 -15.04 25.16 -20.86
N LEU A 197 -13.97 24.52 -21.35
CA LEU A 197 -13.22 25.06 -22.47
C LEU A 197 -14.06 24.96 -23.73
N ARG A 198 -14.15 26.06 -24.48
CA ARG A 198 -14.94 26.19 -25.70
C ARG A 198 -14.06 26.64 -26.85
N ASP A 199 -14.36 26.17 -28.05
CA ASP A 199 -13.70 26.61 -29.27
C ASP A 199 -14.26 27.96 -29.77
N ALA A 200 -13.77 28.44 -30.91
CA ALA A 200 -14.18 29.70 -31.52
C ALA A 200 -15.67 29.74 -31.92
N SER A 201 -16.33 28.60 -32.06
CA SER A 201 -17.78 28.51 -32.35
C SER A 201 -18.65 28.49 -31.08
N GLY A 202 -18.02 28.44 -29.90
CA GLY A 202 -18.70 28.29 -28.61
C GLY A 202 -19.02 26.83 -28.25
N ALA A 203 -18.66 25.86 -29.09
CA ALA A 203 -18.83 24.44 -28.80
C ALA A 203 -17.83 23.98 -27.71
N PRO A 204 -18.23 23.11 -26.77
CA PRO A 204 -17.30 22.55 -25.79
C PRO A 204 -16.19 21.76 -26.49
N THR A 205 -14.93 22.01 -26.13
CA THR A 205 -13.78 21.27 -26.66
C THR A 205 -13.65 19.86 -26.07
N GLY A 206 -14.49 19.53 -25.08
CA GLY A 206 -14.41 18.32 -24.27
C GLY A 206 -13.53 18.45 -23.05
N VAL A 207 -12.85 19.58 -22.83
CA VAL A 207 -12.05 19.82 -21.61
C VAL A 207 -12.88 20.54 -20.55
N PHE A 208 -12.96 19.94 -19.37
CA PHE A 208 -13.67 20.47 -18.20
C PHE A 208 -12.69 20.62 -17.04
N VAL A 209 -12.71 21.77 -16.39
CA VAL A 209 -11.76 22.14 -15.32
C VAL A 209 -12.51 22.31 -14.00
N ASP A 210 -11.92 21.78 -12.92
CA ASP A 210 -12.43 21.83 -11.55
C ASP A 210 -13.90 21.39 -11.44
N ASN A 211 -14.79 22.22 -10.86
CA ASN A 211 -16.18 21.83 -10.61
C ASN A 211 -16.97 21.49 -11.89
N ALA A 212 -16.49 21.88 -13.07
CA ALA A 212 -17.11 21.51 -14.35
C ALA A 212 -16.90 20.02 -14.68
N MET A 213 -15.87 19.37 -14.15
CA MET A 213 -15.66 17.93 -14.29
C MET A 213 -16.87 17.12 -13.79
N GLY A 214 -17.54 17.62 -12.74
CA GLY A 214 -18.75 17.01 -12.19
C GLY A 214 -19.93 16.96 -13.16
N LEU A 215 -19.95 17.78 -14.22
CA LEU A 215 -20.95 17.67 -15.29
C LEU A 215 -20.84 16.33 -16.02
N ILE A 216 -19.61 15.88 -16.30
CA ILE A 216 -19.33 14.60 -16.94
C ILE A 216 -19.36 13.47 -15.93
N GLY A 217 -18.70 13.63 -14.78
CA GLY A 217 -18.55 12.56 -13.79
C GLY A 217 -19.86 11.95 -13.31
N ARG A 218 -20.93 12.76 -13.18
CA ARG A 218 -22.27 12.28 -12.78
C ARG A 218 -22.92 11.32 -13.79
N ALA A 219 -22.47 11.31 -15.04
CA ALA A 219 -22.98 10.39 -16.05
C ALA A 219 -22.25 9.04 -16.05
N ILE A 220 -21.10 8.94 -15.38
CA ILE A 220 -20.34 7.71 -15.26
C ILE A 220 -21.06 6.81 -14.25
N PRO A 221 -21.51 5.60 -14.63
CA PRO A 221 -22.13 4.68 -13.69
C PRO A 221 -21.08 4.19 -12.68
N PRO A 222 -21.48 3.88 -11.43
CA PRO A 222 -20.60 3.20 -10.50
C PRO A 222 -20.16 1.84 -11.10
N PRO A 223 -18.98 1.33 -10.74
CA PRO A 223 -18.53 0.02 -11.22
C PRO A 223 -19.55 -1.07 -10.92
N SER A 224 -19.90 -1.86 -11.93
CA SER A 224 -20.72 -3.06 -11.75
C SER A 224 -20.00 -4.11 -10.93
N HIS A 225 -20.75 -5.02 -10.30
CA HIS A 225 -20.19 -6.16 -9.56
C HIS A 225 -19.16 -6.95 -10.38
N ALA A 226 -19.44 -7.22 -11.65
CA ALA A 226 -18.51 -7.90 -12.55
C ALA A 226 -17.22 -7.11 -12.80
N GLN A 227 -17.24 -5.78 -12.77
CA GLN A 227 -16.04 -4.95 -12.82
C GLN A 227 -15.25 -5.03 -11.51
N LEU A 228 -15.93 -5.03 -10.36
CA LEU A 228 -15.29 -5.17 -9.04
C LEU A 228 -14.59 -6.52 -8.87
N VAL A 229 -15.20 -7.60 -9.36
CA VAL A 229 -14.59 -8.94 -9.37
C VAL A 229 -13.33 -8.96 -10.25
N ARG A 230 -13.41 -8.43 -11.49
CA ARG A 230 -12.22 -8.33 -12.38
C ARG A 230 -11.11 -7.46 -11.80
N ALA A 231 -11.47 -6.31 -11.24
CA ALA A 231 -10.54 -5.40 -10.57
C ALA A 231 -9.84 -6.10 -9.41
N SER A 232 -10.60 -6.84 -8.59
CA SER A 232 -10.02 -7.61 -7.48
C SER A 232 -9.01 -8.65 -7.98
N GLU A 233 -9.29 -9.37 -9.07
CA GLU A 233 -8.33 -10.30 -9.66
C GLU A 233 -7.07 -9.62 -10.20
N ALA A 234 -7.21 -8.44 -10.81
CA ALA A 234 -6.07 -7.64 -11.27
C ALA A 234 -5.22 -7.16 -10.08
N ALA A 235 -5.85 -6.68 -9.01
CA ALA A 235 -5.19 -6.27 -7.78
C ALA A 235 -4.45 -7.44 -7.10
N LEU A 236 -5.02 -8.65 -7.05
CA LEU A 236 -4.32 -9.85 -6.54
C LEU A 236 -3.02 -10.08 -7.31
N LYS A 237 -3.07 -10.05 -8.64
CA LYS A 237 -1.89 -10.28 -9.50
C LYS A 237 -0.83 -9.22 -9.27
N GLU A 238 -1.21 -7.95 -9.18
CA GLU A 238 -0.28 -6.85 -8.98
C GLU A 238 0.34 -6.87 -7.57
N CYS A 239 -0.45 -7.14 -6.53
CA CYS A 239 0.05 -7.33 -5.17
C CYS A 239 1.07 -8.48 -5.11
N HIS A 240 0.70 -9.65 -5.65
CA HIS A 240 1.58 -10.83 -5.62
C HIS A 240 2.85 -10.65 -6.46
N ARG A 241 2.79 -9.88 -7.55
CA ARG A 241 3.97 -9.51 -8.35
C ARG A 241 5.05 -8.83 -7.52
N TRP A 242 4.64 -8.04 -6.51
CA TRP A 242 5.55 -7.31 -5.63
C TRP A 242 5.80 -7.99 -4.28
N GLY A 243 5.43 -9.26 -4.13
CA GLY A 243 5.71 -10.03 -2.91
C GLY A 243 4.69 -9.88 -1.80
N LEU A 244 3.59 -9.15 -2.04
CA LEU A 244 2.53 -8.97 -1.05
C LEU A 244 1.73 -10.26 -0.88
N THR A 245 1.47 -10.60 0.37
CA THR A 245 0.64 -11.75 0.79
C THR A 245 -0.52 -11.34 1.69
N ALA A 246 -0.46 -10.11 2.23
CA ALA A 246 -1.54 -9.50 2.99
C ALA A 246 -1.59 -7.99 2.76
N VAL A 247 -2.79 -7.42 2.93
CA VAL A 247 -3.03 -5.98 2.86
C VAL A 247 -3.97 -5.52 3.97
N GLY A 248 -3.80 -4.30 4.46
CA GLY A 248 -4.85 -3.55 5.12
C GLY A 248 -5.58 -2.70 4.09
N ASP A 249 -6.86 -2.96 3.89
CA ASP A 249 -7.67 -2.37 2.82
C ASP A 249 -8.67 -1.36 3.39
N PRO A 250 -8.39 -0.04 3.30
CA PRO A 250 -9.20 0.96 3.95
C PRO A 250 -10.40 1.41 3.11
N GLY A 251 -11.54 1.56 3.78
CA GLY A 251 -12.73 2.21 3.19
C GLY A 251 -13.55 1.29 2.30
N VAL A 252 -13.59 0.00 2.59
CA VAL A 252 -14.34 -1.01 1.82
C VAL A 252 -15.83 -0.87 2.10
N ASP A 253 -16.63 -0.75 1.03
CA ASP A 253 -18.09 -0.72 1.09
C ASP A 253 -18.69 -2.13 0.93
N GLN A 254 -20.02 -2.24 0.93
CA GLN A 254 -20.67 -3.54 0.77
C GLN A 254 -20.39 -4.19 -0.59
N ASN A 255 -20.34 -3.43 -1.68
CA ASN A 255 -20.11 -3.97 -3.02
C ASN A 255 -18.70 -4.56 -3.15
N GLY A 256 -17.70 -3.91 -2.57
CA GLY A 256 -16.34 -4.42 -2.48
C GLY A 256 -16.27 -5.73 -1.69
N LEU A 257 -16.94 -5.79 -0.53
CA LEU A 257 -17.03 -7.02 0.26
C LEU A 257 -17.70 -8.15 -0.51
N ASP A 258 -18.79 -7.89 -1.24
CA ASP A 258 -19.51 -8.89 -2.03
C ASP A 258 -18.62 -9.46 -3.14
N ALA A 259 -17.83 -8.62 -3.82
CA ALA A 259 -16.88 -9.06 -4.83
C ALA A 259 -15.75 -9.93 -4.22
N TYR A 260 -15.27 -9.58 -3.04
CA TYR A 260 -14.27 -10.37 -2.33
C TYR A 260 -14.85 -11.73 -1.90
N GLU A 261 -16.05 -11.75 -1.31
CA GLU A 261 -16.73 -12.96 -0.87
C GLU A 261 -17.05 -13.91 -2.03
N GLU A 262 -17.35 -13.38 -3.23
CA GLU A 262 -17.45 -14.19 -4.45
C GLU A 262 -16.16 -14.92 -4.78
N LEU A 263 -15.06 -14.17 -4.92
CA LEU A 263 -13.75 -14.75 -5.22
C LEU A 263 -13.27 -15.73 -4.13
N LEU A 264 -13.60 -15.47 -2.86
CA LEU A 264 -13.31 -16.36 -1.74
C LEU A 264 -14.07 -17.67 -1.84
N ARG A 265 -15.36 -17.63 -2.20
CA ARG A 265 -16.20 -18.82 -2.40
C ARG A 265 -15.71 -19.66 -3.58
N GLU A 266 -15.18 -19.01 -4.61
CA GLU A 266 -14.61 -19.64 -5.79
C GLU A 266 -13.16 -20.12 -5.60
N GLY A 267 -12.54 -19.85 -4.44
CA GLY A 267 -11.14 -20.22 -4.18
C GLY A 267 -10.12 -19.41 -4.99
N ARG A 268 -10.52 -18.26 -5.55
CA ARG A 268 -9.69 -17.38 -6.39
C ARG A 268 -9.05 -16.23 -5.62
N TYR A 269 -9.50 -15.95 -4.39
CA TYR A 269 -8.93 -14.89 -3.55
C TYR A 269 -7.73 -15.38 -2.72
N THR A 270 -6.52 -15.10 -3.20
CA THR A 270 -5.28 -15.70 -2.67
C THR A 270 -4.51 -14.83 -1.67
N LEU A 271 -4.98 -13.61 -1.40
CA LEU A 271 -4.36 -12.66 -0.49
C LEU A 271 -5.07 -12.65 0.88
N ARG A 272 -4.40 -12.21 1.95
CA ARG A 272 -5.05 -11.96 3.25
C ARG A 272 -5.46 -10.50 3.36
N ASN A 273 -6.75 -10.24 3.26
CA ASN A 273 -7.28 -8.88 3.34
C ASN A 273 -7.79 -8.57 4.76
N HIS A 274 -7.21 -7.55 5.38
CA HIS A 274 -7.76 -6.89 6.56
C HIS A 274 -8.57 -5.68 6.10
N ALA A 275 -9.84 -5.93 5.78
CA ALA A 275 -10.76 -4.94 5.26
C ALA A 275 -11.26 -4.02 6.39
N MET A 276 -11.14 -2.72 6.16
CA MET A 276 -11.64 -1.67 7.04
C MET A 276 -12.87 -1.07 6.39
N LEU A 277 -14.01 -1.21 7.05
CA LEU A 277 -15.29 -0.72 6.57
C LEU A 277 -15.24 0.79 6.32
N ALA A 278 -15.93 1.24 5.27
CA ALA A 278 -16.16 2.66 5.02
C ALA A 278 -16.93 3.28 6.20
N GLY A 279 -16.21 3.98 7.09
CA GLY A 279 -16.82 4.57 8.29
C GLY A 279 -17.75 5.75 8.03
N SER A 280 -17.80 6.23 6.78
CA SER A 280 -18.79 7.20 6.32
C SER A 280 -20.17 6.59 6.02
N ASP A 281 -20.26 5.26 5.91
CA ASP A 281 -21.51 4.53 5.73
C ASP A 281 -21.99 4.01 7.10
N ASP A 282 -22.82 4.81 7.77
CA ASP A 282 -23.34 4.49 9.10
C ASP A 282 -24.20 3.23 9.12
N GLU A 283 -24.89 2.89 8.02
CA GLU A 283 -25.72 1.68 7.93
C GLU A 283 -24.85 0.42 7.85
N LEU A 284 -23.80 0.46 7.01
CA LEU A 284 -22.80 -0.60 6.93
C LEU A 284 -22.13 -0.82 8.29
N VAL A 285 -21.66 0.27 8.93
CA VAL A 285 -21.01 0.20 10.24
C VAL A 285 -21.97 -0.37 11.29
N ALA A 286 -23.21 0.12 11.37
CA ALA A 286 -24.19 -0.37 12.35
C ALA A 286 -24.47 -1.87 12.17
N ARG A 287 -24.62 -2.34 10.93
CA ARG A 287 -24.85 -3.75 10.60
C ARG A 287 -23.68 -4.63 11.06
N TRP A 288 -22.44 -4.21 10.81
CA TRP A 288 -21.26 -4.98 11.21
C TRP A 288 -21.00 -4.95 12.71
N LEU A 289 -21.28 -3.83 13.38
CA LEU A 289 -21.21 -3.77 14.85
C LEU A 289 -22.22 -4.72 15.50
N GLN A 290 -23.40 -4.90 14.91
CA GLN A 290 -24.39 -5.89 15.38
C GLN A 290 -23.96 -7.33 15.07
N ARG A 291 -23.37 -7.58 13.90
CA ARG A 291 -22.87 -8.90 13.48
C ARG A 291 -21.65 -9.37 14.31
N GLY A 292 -20.79 -8.43 14.71
CA GLY A 292 -19.51 -8.69 15.34
C GLY A 292 -18.35 -8.84 14.33
N PRO A 293 -17.10 -8.76 14.82
CA PRO A 293 -15.91 -8.77 13.97
C PRO A 293 -15.64 -10.17 13.39
N GLN A 294 -15.25 -10.21 12.12
CA GLN A 294 -14.77 -11.40 11.45
C GLN A 294 -13.23 -11.38 11.41
N THR A 295 -12.57 -12.44 11.90
CA THR A 295 -11.10 -12.53 11.92
C THR A 295 -10.64 -13.80 11.24
N LEU A 296 -9.72 -13.69 10.28
CA LEU A 296 -9.12 -14.83 9.59
C LEU A 296 -10.14 -15.85 9.04
N ALA A 297 -11.29 -15.38 8.55
CA ALA A 297 -12.30 -16.21 7.92
C ALA A 297 -11.84 -16.68 6.53
N HIS A 298 -12.62 -17.59 5.92
CA HIS A 298 -12.35 -18.15 4.59
C HIS A 298 -10.92 -18.72 4.47
N GLY A 299 -10.50 -19.55 5.44
CA GLY A 299 -9.14 -20.10 5.47
C GLY A 299 -8.06 -19.05 5.76
N GLY A 300 -8.39 -18.02 6.53
CA GLY A 300 -7.46 -16.94 6.88
C GLY A 300 -7.24 -15.88 5.81
N ARG A 301 -8.15 -15.76 4.85
CA ARG A 301 -8.04 -14.83 3.71
C ARG A 301 -8.76 -13.49 3.93
N LEU A 302 -9.77 -13.44 4.80
CA LEU A 302 -10.52 -12.21 5.05
C LEU A 302 -10.74 -11.95 6.54
N SER A 303 -10.40 -10.75 6.97
CA SER A 303 -10.79 -10.15 8.25
C SER A 303 -11.61 -8.90 7.98
N VAL A 304 -12.78 -8.79 8.59
CA VAL A 304 -13.62 -7.58 8.58
C VAL A 304 -13.85 -7.20 10.03
N ARG A 305 -12.96 -6.34 10.54
CA ARG A 305 -12.94 -5.98 11.96
C ARG A 305 -12.39 -4.57 12.22
N ALA A 306 -12.34 -3.75 11.20
CA ALA A 306 -11.83 -2.39 11.28
C ALA A 306 -12.81 -1.41 10.63
N ILE A 307 -12.76 -0.14 11.05
CA ILE A 307 -13.54 0.96 10.51
C ILE A 307 -12.57 2.08 10.12
N LYS A 308 -12.65 2.55 8.87
CA LYS A 308 -11.84 3.65 8.33
C LYS A 308 -12.57 4.99 8.49
N LEU A 309 -11.93 5.96 9.13
CA LEU A 309 -12.38 7.35 9.24
C LEU A 309 -11.41 8.32 8.56
N TYR A 310 -11.87 9.54 8.26
CA TYR A 310 -11.07 10.61 7.63
C TYR A 310 -11.26 11.93 8.39
N VAL A 311 -10.25 12.38 9.12
CA VAL A 311 -10.37 13.62 9.92
C VAL A 311 -10.09 14.88 9.11
N ASP A 312 -9.19 14.82 8.13
CA ASP A 312 -8.77 15.96 7.31
C ASP A 312 -8.49 15.56 5.84
N GLY A 313 -7.88 16.46 5.08
CA GLY A 313 -7.43 16.21 3.70
C GLY A 313 -5.92 16.04 3.59
N ALA A 314 -5.38 16.19 2.37
CA ALA A 314 -3.96 16.03 2.09
C ALA A 314 -3.14 17.32 2.22
N LEU A 315 -1.84 17.17 2.46
CA LEU A 315 -0.91 18.30 2.57
C LEU A 315 -0.72 19.04 1.23
N GLY A 316 -0.64 18.28 0.12
CA GLY A 316 -0.40 18.84 -1.21
C GLY A 316 -1.46 19.84 -1.66
N SER A 317 -2.73 19.50 -1.45
CA SER A 317 -3.93 20.31 -1.76
C SER A 317 -4.30 21.32 -0.67
N ARG A 318 -3.48 21.46 0.38
CA ARG A 318 -3.75 22.31 1.56
C ARG A 318 -5.03 21.94 2.32
N GLY A 319 -5.46 20.68 2.20
CA GLY A 319 -6.61 20.14 2.92
C GLY A 319 -6.27 19.62 4.32
N ALA A 320 -5.02 19.24 4.58
CA ALA A 320 -4.60 18.74 5.89
C ALA A 320 -4.77 19.81 6.98
N ALA A 321 -5.34 19.42 8.12
CA ALA A 321 -5.71 20.34 9.19
C ALA A 321 -4.49 20.67 10.04
N LEU A 322 -4.05 21.94 10.01
CA LEU A 322 -2.85 22.41 10.71
C LEU A 322 -3.17 23.23 11.96
N LEU A 323 -2.28 23.18 12.97
CA LEU A 323 -2.38 23.99 14.20
C LEU A 323 -2.11 25.48 13.94
N ALA A 324 -1.36 25.78 12.89
CA ALA A 324 -1.07 27.14 12.42
C ALA A 324 -1.26 27.21 10.89
N PRO A 325 -1.47 28.40 10.30
CA PRO A 325 -1.72 28.51 8.86
C PRO A 325 -0.60 27.91 7.99
N TYR A 326 -0.95 27.47 6.77
CA TYR A 326 0.04 27.07 5.77
C TYR A 326 1.04 28.21 5.52
N SER A 327 2.33 27.85 5.39
CA SER A 327 3.39 28.84 5.19
C SER A 327 3.34 29.52 3.83
N ASP A 328 2.74 28.86 2.83
CA ASP A 328 2.58 29.37 1.47
C ASP A 328 1.13 29.72 1.11
N ASP A 329 0.22 29.69 2.10
CA ASP A 329 -1.18 30.10 1.96
C ASP A 329 -1.66 30.72 3.29
N PRO A 330 -1.28 31.98 3.57
CA PRO A 330 -1.57 32.64 4.83
C PRO A 330 -3.07 32.72 5.13
N GLY A 331 -3.46 32.36 6.35
CA GLY A 331 -4.87 32.33 6.79
C GLY A 331 -5.58 30.99 6.57
N ASN A 332 -5.06 30.12 5.70
CA ASN A 332 -5.59 28.77 5.52
C ASN A 332 -4.99 27.83 6.58
N THR A 333 -5.82 27.10 7.34
CA THR A 333 -5.39 26.06 8.30
C THR A 333 -5.83 24.65 7.90
N GLY A 334 -6.26 24.47 6.65
CA GLY A 334 -6.86 23.25 6.15
C GLY A 334 -8.23 22.95 6.75
N LEU A 335 -8.72 21.75 6.49
CA LEU A 335 -10.12 21.39 6.68
C LEU A 335 -10.26 20.22 7.66
N LEU A 336 -11.05 20.39 8.71
CA LEU A 336 -11.54 19.26 9.49
C LEU A 336 -12.81 18.73 8.83
N ARG A 337 -12.78 17.47 8.40
CA ARG A 337 -13.93 16.75 7.83
C ARG A 337 -14.79 16.11 8.91
N LEU A 338 -14.17 15.71 10.01
CA LEU A 338 -14.84 15.16 11.18
C LEU A 338 -14.43 15.92 12.43
N THR A 339 -15.39 16.14 13.33
CA THR A 339 -15.15 16.69 14.66
C THR A 339 -14.65 15.59 15.61
N GLN A 340 -14.01 16.01 16.71
CA GLN A 340 -13.61 15.09 17.79
C GLN A 340 -14.79 14.24 18.29
N ALA A 341 -15.97 14.85 18.47
CA ALA A 341 -17.16 14.17 18.97
C ALA A 341 -17.67 13.08 18.01
N GLN A 342 -17.62 13.31 16.69
CA GLN A 342 -17.99 12.30 15.69
C GLN A 342 -17.02 11.11 15.72
N ILE A 343 -15.71 11.35 15.80
CA ILE A 343 -14.70 10.28 15.90
C ILE A 343 -14.89 9.51 17.19
N GLN A 344 -15.06 10.21 18.32
CA GLN A 344 -15.28 9.60 19.63
C GLN A 344 -16.54 8.72 19.62
N SER A 345 -17.63 9.17 19.01
CA SER A 345 -18.87 8.38 18.90
C SER A 345 -18.67 7.05 18.18
N VAL A 346 -17.90 7.03 17.08
CA VAL A 346 -17.54 5.78 16.39
C VAL A 346 -16.68 4.90 17.30
N CYS A 347 -15.69 5.49 17.98
CA CYS A 347 -14.81 4.76 18.90
C CYS A 347 -15.56 4.11 20.06
N GLU A 348 -16.51 4.81 20.68
CA GLU A 348 -17.32 4.31 21.79
C GLU A 348 -18.26 3.16 21.38
N ARG A 349 -18.68 3.12 20.10
CA ARG A 349 -19.43 1.98 19.54
C ARG A 349 -18.51 0.81 19.17
N ALA A 350 -17.38 1.10 18.53
CA ALA A 350 -16.45 0.10 18.00
C ALA A 350 -15.68 -0.66 19.09
N LEU A 351 -15.24 0.04 20.13
CA LEU A 351 -14.40 -0.52 21.18
C LEU A 351 -15.04 -1.71 21.91
N PRO A 352 -16.27 -1.62 22.46
CA PRO A 352 -16.92 -2.77 23.10
C PRO A 352 -17.34 -3.87 22.11
N ALA A 353 -17.49 -3.53 20.82
CA ALA A 353 -17.79 -4.50 19.77
C ALA A 353 -16.53 -5.23 19.25
N GLY A 354 -15.33 -4.87 19.72
CA GLY A 354 -14.07 -5.49 19.30
C GLY A 354 -13.57 -5.06 17.91
N PHE A 355 -14.07 -3.93 17.40
CA PHE A 355 -13.63 -3.33 16.14
C PHE A 355 -12.47 -2.34 16.35
N GLN A 356 -11.49 -2.41 15.45
CA GLN A 356 -10.39 -1.45 15.36
C GLN A 356 -10.88 -0.18 14.66
N VAL A 357 -10.51 1.00 15.18
CA VAL A 357 -10.68 2.26 14.48
C VAL A 357 -9.36 2.68 13.85
N CYS A 358 -9.41 2.96 12.56
CA CYS A 358 -8.30 3.34 11.70
C CYS A 358 -8.61 4.72 11.12
N THR A 359 -7.94 5.76 11.58
CA THR A 359 -8.32 7.13 11.20
C THR A 359 -7.23 7.80 10.38
N HIS A 360 -7.54 8.20 9.15
CA HIS A 360 -6.69 9.10 8.36
C HIS A 360 -6.54 10.43 9.09
N ALA A 361 -5.28 10.82 9.32
CA ALA A 361 -4.90 12.15 9.80
C ALA A 361 -3.52 12.56 9.26
N ILE A 362 -3.49 13.61 8.45
CA ILE A 362 -2.24 14.12 7.85
C ILE A 362 -1.69 15.30 8.65
N GLY A 363 -2.50 16.32 8.91
CA GLY A 363 -2.03 17.54 9.58
C GLY A 363 -1.87 17.37 11.09
N ASP A 364 -1.06 18.23 11.72
CA ASP A 364 -0.79 18.18 13.16
C ASP A 364 -2.04 18.44 14.02
N ARG A 365 -2.94 19.33 13.58
CA ARG A 365 -4.26 19.53 14.22
C ARG A 365 -5.17 18.31 14.02
N GLY A 366 -5.17 17.73 12.82
CA GLY A 366 -5.92 16.49 12.53
C GLY A 366 -5.51 15.35 13.47
N ASN A 367 -4.20 15.09 13.57
CA ASN A 367 -3.64 14.08 14.47
C ASN A 367 -4.02 14.32 15.94
N ARG A 368 -3.92 15.56 16.42
CA ARG A 368 -4.32 15.94 17.78
C ARG A 368 -5.79 15.64 18.05
N VAL A 369 -6.70 16.01 17.13
CA VAL A 369 -8.14 15.75 17.25
C VAL A 369 -8.43 14.25 17.36
N VAL A 370 -7.72 13.41 16.59
CA VAL A 370 -7.89 11.95 16.66
C VAL A 370 -7.38 11.40 17.99
N LEU A 371 -6.20 11.83 18.44
CA LEU A 371 -5.65 11.40 19.73
C LEU A 371 -6.56 11.81 20.90
N ASP A 372 -7.14 13.02 20.86
CA ASP A 372 -8.09 13.51 21.84
C ASP A 372 -9.39 12.67 21.85
N ALA A 373 -9.91 12.31 20.67
CA ALA A 373 -11.08 11.45 20.54
C ALA A 373 -10.83 10.02 21.05
N TYR A 374 -9.67 9.46 20.71
CA TYR A 374 -9.27 8.13 21.16
C TYR A 374 -9.09 8.08 22.68
N GLU A 375 -8.39 9.07 23.24
CA GLU A 375 -8.20 9.20 24.69
C GLU A 375 -9.53 9.35 25.44
N ALA A 376 -10.46 10.16 24.91
CA ALA A 376 -11.78 10.32 25.49
C ALA A 376 -12.61 9.02 25.47
N ALA A 377 -12.61 8.29 24.34
CA ALA A 377 -13.32 7.03 24.21
C ALA A 377 -12.74 5.94 25.13
N LEU A 378 -11.41 5.84 25.23
CA LEU A 378 -10.73 4.89 26.13
C LEU A 378 -11.05 5.16 27.60
N ARG A 379 -11.11 6.44 28.02
CA ARG A 379 -11.47 6.81 29.40
C ARG A 379 -12.93 6.49 29.75
N ARG A 380 -13.83 6.53 28.77
CA ARG A 380 -15.27 6.33 28.98
C ARG A 380 -15.70 4.87 28.90
N SER A 381 -14.92 4.03 28.22
CA SER A 381 -15.29 2.63 28.04
C SER A 381 -15.08 1.80 29.31
N ARG A 382 -16.07 0.97 29.63
CA ARG A 382 -16.00 -0.04 30.70
C ARG A 382 -15.45 -1.38 30.21
N ALA A 383 -15.43 -1.60 28.89
CA ALA A 383 -14.94 -2.81 28.25
C ALA A 383 -13.94 -2.40 27.15
N VAL A 384 -12.66 -2.69 27.39
CA VAL A 384 -11.58 -2.36 26.47
C VAL A 384 -11.07 -3.67 25.87
N HIS A 385 -11.48 -3.95 24.63
CA HIS A 385 -10.83 -4.99 23.83
C HIS A 385 -9.45 -4.52 23.38
N ASP A 386 -8.58 -5.46 22.95
CA ASP A 386 -7.32 -5.13 22.27
C ASP A 386 -7.64 -4.32 21.00
N HIS A 387 -7.56 -2.99 21.14
CA HIS A 387 -8.12 -2.05 20.18
C HIS A 387 -7.23 -1.91 18.95
N ARG A 388 -5.90 -2.02 19.14
CA ARG A 388 -4.85 -1.80 18.13
C ARG A 388 -5.11 -0.59 17.23
N TRP A 389 -5.72 0.46 17.76
CA TRP A 389 -6.16 1.60 16.96
C TRP A 389 -4.99 2.22 16.22
N ARG A 390 -5.30 2.75 15.05
CA ARG A 390 -4.29 3.28 14.14
C ARG A 390 -4.64 4.70 13.77
N ILE A 391 -3.59 5.48 13.61
CA ILE A 391 -3.66 6.71 12.84
C ILE A 391 -2.96 6.43 11.52
N GLU A 392 -3.71 6.55 10.44
CA GLU A 392 -3.24 6.38 9.08
C GLU A 392 -2.56 7.69 8.64
N HIS A 393 -1.46 7.54 7.91
CA HIS A 393 -0.49 8.55 7.51
C HIS A 393 0.33 9.09 8.68
N ALA A 394 -0.32 9.61 9.73
CA ALA A 394 0.35 10.29 10.86
C ALA A 394 1.44 11.26 10.37
N GLN A 395 1.15 11.96 9.27
CA GLN A 395 2.17 12.46 8.36
C GLN A 395 2.91 13.67 8.94
N VAL A 396 2.18 14.61 9.53
CA VAL A 396 2.71 15.79 10.20
C VAL A 396 2.25 15.76 11.65
N LEU A 397 3.20 15.63 12.58
CA LEU A 397 2.94 15.57 14.00
C LEU A 397 3.49 16.78 14.72
N ALA A 398 2.72 17.33 15.65
CA ALA A 398 3.28 18.22 16.65
C ALA A 398 4.18 17.40 17.59
N PRO A 399 5.37 17.88 17.99
CA PRO A 399 6.29 17.14 18.86
C PRO A 399 5.64 16.62 20.15
N ASP A 400 4.77 17.42 20.78
CA ASP A 400 4.09 17.05 22.02
C ASP A 400 3.08 15.90 21.86
N ASP A 401 2.61 15.66 20.64
CA ASP A 401 1.66 14.58 20.34
C ASP A 401 2.35 13.25 20.06
N ILE A 402 3.65 13.22 19.71
CA ILE A 402 4.39 11.99 19.40
C ILE A 402 4.35 10.98 20.57
N PRO A 403 4.64 11.36 21.83
CA PRO A 403 4.61 10.42 22.94
C PRO A 403 3.19 9.95 23.31
N ARG A 404 2.13 10.60 22.81
CA ARG A 404 0.74 10.19 23.06
C ARG A 404 0.41 8.87 22.37
N PHE A 405 0.99 8.60 21.21
CA PHE A 405 0.80 7.34 20.49
C PHE A 405 1.15 6.14 21.40
N ALA A 406 2.32 6.17 22.04
CA ALA A 406 2.75 5.13 22.96
C ALA A 406 1.86 5.04 24.20
N ARG A 407 1.52 6.18 24.83
CA ARG A 407 0.65 6.22 26.02
C ARG A 407 -0.74 5.64 25.75
N LEU A 408 -1.27 5.83 24.55
CA LEU A 408 -2.60 5.38 24.15
C LEU A 408 -2.58 4.02 23.44
N GLY A 409 -1.42 3.39 23.25
CA GLY A 409 -1.31 2.13 22.50
C GLY A 409 -1.67 2.25 21.01
N VAL A 410 -1.58 3.46 20.45
CA VAL A 410 -1.94 3.75 19.04
C VAL A 410 -0.76 3.42 18.14
N THR A 411 -1.03 2.72 17.05
CA THR A 411 -0.03 2.44 16.00
C THR A 411 -0.01 3.56 14.97
N ALA A 412 1.18 4.01 14.57
CA ALA A 412 1.32 4.90 13.42
C ALA A 412 1.40 4.05 12.14
N SER A 413 0.41 4.17 11.25
CA SER A 413 0.47 3.52 9.93
C SER A 413 0.91 4.55 8.89
N MET A 414 2.18 4.55 8.51
CA MET A 414 2.79 5.62 7.72
C MET A 414 3.35 5.10 6.41
N GLN A 415 3.18 5.83 5.33
CA GLN A 415 3.68 5.47 3.99
C GLN A 415 5.04 6.13 3.77
N THR A 416 6.10 5.34 3.66
CA THR A 416 7.45 5.91 3.46
C THR A 416 7.63 6.50 2.06
N THR A 417 6.88 6.04 1.07
CA THR A 417 6.88 6.58 -0.31
C THR A 417 6.28 7.98 -0.39
N HIS A 418 5.25 8.30 0.40
CA HIS A 418 4.72 9.68 0.46
C HIS A 418 5.79 10.70 0.82
N GLN A 419 6.74 10.35 1.70
CA GLN A 419 7.86 11.24 2.04
C GLN A 419 8.68 11.63 0.80
N VAL A 420 8.88 10.69 -0.12
CA VAL A 420 9.65 10.88 -1.34
C VAL A 420 8.90 11.79 -2.31
N SER A 421 7.59 11.60 -2.45
CA SER A 421 6.74 12.42 -3.30
C SER A 421 6.57 13.85 -2.75
N ASP A 422 6.56 13.99 -1.42
CA ASP A 422 6.30 15.26 -0.74
C ASP A 422 7.55 16.10 -0.50
N MET A 423 8.74 15.48 -0.31
CA MET A 423 9.95 16.21 0.07
C MET A 423 10.30 17.44 -0.79
N PRO A 424 10.01 17.50 -2.12
CA PRO A 424 10.35 18.68 -2.93
C PRO A 424 9.56 19.94 -2.53
N TRP A 425 8.40 19.79 -1.87
CA TRP A 425 7.48 20.91 -1.62
C TRP A 425 6.94 20.98 -0.19
N ALA A 426 7.09 19.94 0.63
CA ALA A 426 6.54 19.90 2.00
C ALA A 426 7.01 21.08 2.87
N GLN A 427 8.27 21.50 2.76
CA GLN A 427 8.80 22.65 3.50
C GLN A 427 8.14 23.98 3.08
N ALA A 428 7.72 24.13 1.83
CA ALA A 428 7.00 25.33 1.40
C ALA A 428 5.63 25.42 2.09
N ARG A 429 4.94 24.28 2.26
CA ARG A 429 3.64 24.19 2.94
C ARG A 429 3.75 24.42 4.45
N LEU A 430 4.76 23.84 5.09
CA LEU A 430 4.87 23.78 6.57
C LEU A 430 5.81 24.84 7.17
N GLY A 431 6.73 25.37 6.38
CA GLY A 431 7.83 26.19 6.87
C GLY A 431 8.90 25.39 7.61
N PRO A 432 10.03 26.02 7.96
CA PRO A 432 11.25 25.33 8.40
C PRO A 432 11.14 24.65 9.77
N GLN A 433 10.18 25.06 10.62
CA GLN A 433 10.01 24.49 11.96
C GLN A 433 9.04 23.30 11.97
N ARG A 434 7.87 23.43 11.34
CA ARG A 434 6.82 22.39 11.38
C ARG A 434 7.15 21.21 10.47
N VAL A 435 7.92 21.41 9.41
CA VAL A 435 8.39 20.30 8.55
C VAL A 435 9.23 19.28 9.33
N LEU A 436 9.82 19.66 10.47
CA LEU A 436 10.56 18.73 11.34
C LEU A 436 9.66 17.67 11.98
N GLY A 437 8.36 17.95 12.11
CA GLY A 437 7.34 17.00 12.53
C GLY A 437 6.78 16.13 11.40
N ALA A 438 7.18 16.38 10.14
CA ALA A 438 6.74 15.60 9.00
C ALA A 438 7.56 14.32 8.83
N TYR A 439 6.88 13.19 8.64
CA TYR A 439 7.51 11.88 8.43
C TYR A 439 8.54 11.53 9.53
N ALA A 440 8.18 11.81 10.79
CA ALA A 440 9.05 11.72 11.97
C ALA A 440 9.19 10.28 12.51
N TRP A 441 9.60 9.35 11.64
CA TRP A 441 9.63 7.91 11.95
C TRP A 441 10.53 7.58 13.14
N ARG A 442 11.75 8.14 13.19
CA ARG A 442 12.69 7.88 14.28
C ARG A 442 12.12 8.36 15.60
N SER A 443 11.49 9.53 15.63
CA SER A 443 10.87 10.09 16.84
C SER A 443 9.73 9.22 17.38
N LEU A 444 8.90 8.65 16.51
CA LEU A 444 7.85 7.70 16.90
C LEU A 444 8.44 6.38 17.43
N LEU A 445 9.41 5.82 16.70
CA LEU A 445 10.06 4.56 17.08
C LEU A 445 10.81 4.68 18.42
N ASP A 446 11.52 5.79 18.65
CA ASP A 446 12.21 6.09 19.92
C ASP A 446 11.23 6.28 21.08
N SER A 447 9.99 6.68 20.78
CA SER A 447 8.90 6.73 21.76
C SER A 447 8.25 5.36 22.03
N GLY A 448 8.73 4.29 21.39
CA GLY A 448 8.21 2.93 21.54
C GLY A 448 7.00 2.62 20.65
N VAL A 449 6.73 3.44 19.64
CA VAL A 449 5.58 3.27 18.72
C VAL A 449 6.03 2.47 17.49
N PRO A 450 5.47 1.27 17.24
CA PRO A 450 5.74 0.56 16.00
C PRO A 450 5.14 1.30 14.81
N ILE A 451 5.83 1.27 13.67
CA ILE A 451 5.32 1.83 12.42
C ILE A 451 4.88 0.70 11.51
N ALA A 452 3.59 0.71 11.12
CA ALA A 452 3.03 -0.21 10.15
C ALA A 452 3.03 0.46 8.77
N ASN A 453 3.95 0.04 7.91
CA ASN A 453 4.17 0.72 6.63
C ASN A 453 3.20 0.23 5.56
N GLY A 454 2.86 1.11 4.64
CA GLY A 454 2.01 0.81 3.49
C GLY A 454 2.34 1.70 2.31
N THR A 455 1.74 1.43 1.17
CA THR A 455 1.95 2.24 -0.05
C THR A 455 0.90 3.31 -0.23
N ASP A 456 -0.31 3.10 0.28
CA ASP A 456 -1.52 3.86 -0.09
C ASP A 456 -1.81 3.81 -1.60
N ALA A 457 -1.39 2.72 -2.26
CA ALA A 457 -1.67 2.51 -3.66
C ALA A 457 -3.20 2.53 -3.93
N PRO A 458 -3.65 3.14 -5.03
CA PRO A 458 -2.86 3.59 -6.18
C PRO A 458 -2.32 5.03 -6.09
N VAL A 459 -2.35 5.71 -4.93
CA VAL A 459 -1.71 7.03 -4.77
C VAL A 459 -0.21 6.91 -5.06
N GLU A 460 0.43 5.89 -4.48
CA GLU A 460 1.77 5.44 -4.85
C GLU A 460 1.74 4.10 -5.56
N ALA A 461 2.89 3.68 -6.10
CA ALA A 461 3.02 2.35 -6.69
C ALA A 461 2.98 1.24 -5.62
N VAL A 462 2.36 0.11 -5.95
CA VAL A 462 2.25 -1.11 -5.11
C VAL A 462 3.62 -1.70 -4.71
N ASN A 463 4.70 -1.35 -5.42
CA ASN A 463 6.03 -1.90 -5.23
C ASN A 463 6.64 -1.59 -3.86
N SER A 464 6.57 -2.56 -2.93
CA SER A 464 7.10 -2.43 -1.56
C SER A 464 8.62 -2.29 -1.47
N LEU A 465 9.38 -2.54 -2.54
CA LEU A 465 10.82 -2.26 -2.55
C LEU A 465 11.09 -0.75 -2.55
N ARG A 466 10.19 0.06 -3.13
CA ARG A 466 10.22 1.53 -3.02
C ARG A 466 10.02 1.95 -1.57
N THR A 467 9.06 1.33 -0.90
CA THR A 467 8.77 1.54 0.53
C THR A 467 9.99 1.21 1.39
N PHE A 468 10.66 0.09 1.14
CA PHE A 468 11.88 -0.30 1.87
C PHE A 468 13.04 0.68 1.61
N HIS A 469 13.28 1.07 0.36
CA HIS A 469 14.31 2.05 -0.01
C HIS A 469 14.04 3.40 0.67
N ALA A 470 12.82 3.94 0.54
CA ALA A 470 12.43 5.21 1.14
C ALA A 470 12.61 5.21 2.67
N ALA A 471 12.27 4.11 3.35
CA ALA A 471 12.40 3.97 4.80
C ALA A 471 13.85 4.15 5.29
N ILE A 472 14.81 3.53 4.59
CA ILE A 472 16.22 3.50 5.02
C ILE A 472 17.04 4.65 4.43
N ALA A 473 16.68 5.12 3.23
CA ALA A 473 17.46 6.08 2.46
C ALA A 473 16.88 7.48 2.57
N ARG A 474 15.55 7.61 2.65
CA ARG A 474 14.82 8.89 2.53
C ARG A 474 15.16 9.63 1.23
N GLN A 475 15.19 8.87 0.15
CA GLN A 475 15.58 9.30 -1.19
C GLN A 475 14.56 8.77 -2.22
N ASN A 476 14.48 9.42 -3.37
CA ASN A 476 13.74 8.90 -4.52
C ASN A 476 14.53 7.81 -5.27
N GLU A 477 13.92 7.25 -6.32
CA GLU A 477 14.55 6.19 -7.13
C GLU A 477 15.82 6.63 -7.86
N ALA A 478 16.01 7.93 -8.06
CA ALA A 478 17.24 8.53 -8.57
C ALA A 478 18.26 8.81 -7.45
N ASN A 479 18.03 8.30 -6.24
CA ASN A 479 18.83 8.48 -5.03
C ASN A 479 19.01 9.96 -4.64
N GLN A 480 18.00 10.79 -4.89
CA GLN A 480 17.96 12.21 -4.51
C GLN A 480 17.05 12.44 -3.30
N PRO A 481 17.35 13.43 -2.44
CA PRO A 481 18.60 14.22 -2.42
C PRO A 481 19.77 13.38 -1.87
N PRO A 482 21.04 13.73 -2.17
CA PRO A 482 22.19 13.03 -1.61
C PRO A 482 22.17 13.07 -0.09
N GLY A 483 22.40 11.93 0.56
CA GLY A 483 22.35 11.84 2.02
C GLY A 483 20.94 11.78 2.63
N GLY A 484 19.89 11.86 1.80
CA GLY A 484 18.48 11.71 2.21
C GLY A 484 17.88 12.97 2.84
N TRP A 485 16.56 13.11 2.70
CA TRP A 485 15.82 14.24 3.27
C TRP A 485 15.56 14.03 4.77
N TYR A 486 16.07 14.89 5.65
CA TYR A 486 16.05 14.70 7.13
C TYR A 486 16.57 13.31 7.57
N PRO A 487 17.86 13.00 7.35
CA PRO A 487 18.38 11.63 7.52
C PRO A 487 18.33 11.09 8.94
N ARG A 488 18.22 11.96 9.96
CA ARG A 488 18.01 11.53 11.36
C ARG A 488 16.67 10.81 11.57
N GLN A 489 15.71 10.96 10.65
CA GLN A 489 14.42 10.29 10.69
C GLN A 489 14.39 8.94 9.95
N ARG A 490 15.55 8.42 9.50
CA ARG A 490 15.63 7.10 8.84
C ARG A 490 15.26 5.97 9.78
N MET A 491 14.65 4.94 9.22
CA MET A 491 14.59 3.62 9.84
C MET A 491 15.91 2.88 9.59
N THR A 492 16.28 1.99 10.51
CA THR A 492 17.25 0.95 10.21
C THR A 492 16.65 -0.05 9.22
N ARG A 493 17.49 -0.87 8.57
CA ARG A 493 17.01 -1.93 7.68
C ARG A 493 16.11 -2.94 8.39
N ASP A 494 16.41 -3.27 9.65
CA ASP A 494 15.61 -4.20 10.45
C ASP A 494 14.24 -3.61 10.78
N GLU A 495 14.18 -2.33 11.14
CA GLU A 495 12.92 -1.62 11.37
C GLU A 495 12.10 -1.49 10.08
N ALA A 496 12.74 -1.17 8.95
CA ALA A 496 12.07 -1.15 7.64
C ALA A 496 11.50 -2.52 7.27
N PHE A 497 12.26 -3.60 7.48
CA PHE A 497 11.81 -4.97 7.28
C PHE A 497 10.62 -5.32 8.17
N LYS A 498 10.69 -5.03 9.48
CA LYS A 498 9.59 -5.25 10.44
C LYS A 498 8.34 -4.44 10.08
N SER A 499 8.52 -3.20 9.61
CA SER A 499 7.43 -2.29 9.25
C SER A 499 6.50 -2.83 8.15
N MET A 500 7.00 -3.73 7.30
CA MET A 500 6.26 -4.39 6.21
C MET A 500 6.10 -5.91 6.42
N THR A 501 6.41 -6.41 7.62
CA THR A 501 6.25 -7.82 8.00
C THR A 501 5.57 -7.91 9.37
N SER A 502 6.29 -8.10 10.46
CA SER A 502 5.73 -8.37 11.79
C SER A 502 4.95 -7.19 12.39
N TRP A 503 5.37 -5.94 12.17
CA TRP A 503 4.64 -4.76 12.67
C TRP A 503 3.37 -4.49 11.86
N ALA A 504 3.44 -4.65 10.54
CA ALA A 504 2.25 -4.61 9.68
C ALA A 504 1.28 -5.75 10.02
N ALA A 505 1.78 -6.96 10.29
CA ALA A 505 0.97 -8.09 10.73
C ALA A 505 0.24 -7.76 12.04
N ARG A 506 0.94 -7.20 13.03
CA ARG A 506 0.33 -6.78 14.30
C ARG A 506 -0.76 -5.75 14.07
N ALA A 507 -0.52 -4.76 13.22
CA ALA A 507 -1.48 -3.71 12.90
C ALA A 507 -2.76 -4.25 12.24
N CYS A 508 -2.67 -5.37 11.52
CA CYS A 508 -3.79 -6.02 10.83
C CYS A 508 -4.35 -7.26 11.57
N PHE A 509 -4.00 -7.47 12.85
CA PHE A 509 -4.39 -8.68 13.61
C PHE A 509 -3.96 -10.02 12.97
N LEU A 510 -2.83 -10.01 12.25
CA LEU A 510 -2.25 -11.16 11.57
C LEU A 510 -0.99 -11.71 12.27
N ASP A 511 -0.48 -11.07 13.32
CA ASP A 511 0.79 -11.43 14.00
C ASP A 511 0.84 -12.85 14.56
N GLY A 512 -0.31 -13.43 14.94
CA GLY A 512 -0.41 -14.84 15.32
C GLY A 512 -0.45 -15.83 14.15
N ALA A 513 -0.56 -15.34 12.91
CA ALA A 513 -0.83 -16.16 11.73
C ALA A 513 0.12 -15.91 10.55
N ALA A 514 0.77 -14.74 10.46
CA ALA A 514 1.65 -14.32 9.37
C ALA A 514 2.65 -13.25 9.87
N GLY A 515 3.42 -12.67 8.95
CA GLY A 515 4.42 -11.62 9.23
C GLY A 515 5.79 -12.13 9.66
N THR A 516 5.93 -13.43 9.91
CA THR A 516 7.19 -14.14 10.17
C THR A 516 7.06 -15.59 9.71
N LEU A 517 8.19 -16.26 9.50
CA LEU A 517 8.26 -17.68 9.17
C LEU A 517 8.49 -18.48 10.46
N GLU A 518 7.40 -18.81 11.15
CA GLU A 518 7.40 -19.56 12.40
C GLU A 518 6.45 -20.76 12.31
N PRO A 519 6.74 -21.90 12.98
CA PRO A 519 5.82 -23.03 13.07
C PRO A 519 4.41 -22.61 13.50
N GLY A 520 3.40 -23.12 12.82
CA GLY A 520 1.99 -22.80 13.04
C GLY A 520 1.47 -21.62 12.24
N LYS A 521 2.32 -20.68 11.80
CA LYS A 521 1.93 -19.57 10.91
C LYS A 521 1.72 -20.06 9.48
N TYR A 522 0.97 -19.31 8.69
CA TYR A 522 0.80 -19.60 7.28
C TYR A 522 2.13 -19.52 6.54
N ALA A 523 2.31 -20.39 5.55
CA ALA A 523 3.49 -20.40 4.70
C ALA A 523 3.42 -19.29 3.63
N ASP A 524 3.40 -18.05 4.10
CA ASP A 524 3.44 -16.85 3.25
C ASP A 524 4.87 -16.35 3.16
N PHE A 525 5.45 -16.38 1.96
CA PHE A 525 6.83 -15.99 1.75
C PHE A 525 7.06 -15.42 0.36
N VAL A 526 8.08 -14.56 0.26
CA VAL A 526 8.55 -13.98 -1.00
C VAL A 526 9.98 -14.44 -1.26
N VAL A 527 10.28 -14.72 -2.52
CA VAL A 527 11.60 -15.10 -3.01
C VAL A 527 12.19 -13.94 -3.80
N LEU A 528 13.37 -13.47 -3.39
CA LEU A 528 14.09 -12.36 -3.99
C LEU A 528 15.41 -12.83 -4.62
N ASP A 529 15.85 -12.17 -5.70
CA ASP A 529 17.11 -12.52 -6.37
C ASP A 529 18.37 -11.97 -5.67
N ARG A 530 18.20 -11.05 -4.72
CA ARG A 530 19.25 -10.51 -3.85
C ARG A 530 18.65 -10.10 -2.51
N ASP A 531 19.50 -9.80 -1.53
CA ASP A 531 19.09 -9.46 -0.16
C ASP A 531 19.07 -7.92 0.04
N PRO A 532 17.89 -7.26 0.08
CA PRO A 532 17.80 -5.83 0.39
C PRO A 532 18.44 -5.44 1.73
N MET A 533 18.61 -6.39 2.65
CA MET A 533 19.26 -6.13 3.93
C MET A 533 20.77 -5.89 3.82
N ARG A 534 21.40 -6.27 2.70
CA ARG A 534 22.88 -6.30 2.56
C ARG A 534 23.43 -5.44 1.44
N ILE A 535 22.65 -5.20 0.39
CA ILE A 535 23.06 -4.38 -0.76
C ILE A 535 23.04 -2.88 -0.43
N ALA A 536 23.73 -2.10 -1.26
CA ALA A 536 23.71 -0.65 -1.15
C ALA A 536 22.30 -0.11 -1.44
N PRO A 537 21.87 1.01 -0.81
CA PRO A 537 20.55 1.58 -1.08
C PRO A 537 20.28 1.80 -2.57
N GLU A 538 21.29 2.24 -3.33
CA GLU A 538 21.20 2.52 -4.76
C GLU A 538 20.86 1.27 -5.60
N GLU A 539 21.14 0.07 -5.08
CA GLU A 539 20.88 -1.20 -5.76
C GLU A 539 19.51 -1.80 -5.42
N ILE A 540 18.81 -1.28 -4.42
CA ILE A 540 17.55 -1.87 -3.92
C ILE A 540 16.51 -1.96 -5.02
N MET A 541 16.38 -0.91 -5.85
CA MET A 541 15.41 -0.87 -6.94
C MET A 541 15.68 -1.88 -8.06
N SER A 542 16.89 -2.46 -8.11
CA SER A 542 17.18 -3.54 -9.05
C SER A 542 16.62 -4.88 -8.58
N THR A 543 16.32 -5.04 -7.27
CA THR A 543 15.80 -6.28 -6.66
C THR A 543 14.56 -6.77 -7.38
N ARG A 544 14.54 -8.06 -7.72
CA ARG A 544 13.39 -8.69 -8.36
C ARG A 544 12.75 -9.69 -7.41
N VAL A 545 11.43 -9.62 -7.33
CA VAL A 545 10.60 -10.70 -6.81
C VAL A 545 10.59 -11.83 -7.83
N LEU A 546 11.15 -12.97 -7.47
CA LEU A 546 11.21 -14.16 -8.31
C LEU A 546 9.93 -14.99 -8.18
N ALA A 547 9.37 -15.08 -6.98
CA ALA A 547 8.13 -15.79 -6.71
C ALA A 547 7.51 -15.30 -5.40
N THR A 548 6.19 -15.45 -5.31
CA THR A 548 5.40 -15.17 -4.10
C THR A 548 4.54 -16.36 -3.78
N PHE A 549 4.50 -16.74 -2.52
CA PHE A 549 3.74 -17.88 -2.01
C PHE A 549 2.77 -17.42 -0.93
N SER A 550 1.56 -17.97 -0.97
CA SER A 550 0.49 -17.65 -0.03
C SER A 550 -0.14 -18.94 0.48
N GLY A 551 0.08 -19.27 1.76
CA GLY A 551 -0.30 -20.56 2.33
C GLY A 551 0.42 -21.73 1.65
N GLY A 552 1.68 -21.55 1.24
CA GLY A 552 2.47 -22.60 0.57
C GLY A 552 2.17 -22.77 -0.93
N GLU A 553 1.14 -22.10 -1.46
CA GLU A 553 0.80 -22.11 -2.88
C GLU A 553 1.52 -20.99 -3.62
N ARG A 554 2.11 -21.28 -4.78
CA ARG A 554 2.79 -20.27 -5.60
C ARG A 554 1.75 -19.42 -6.35
N VAL A 555 1.59 -18.17 -5.92
CA VAL A 555 0.61 -17.21 -6.47
C VAL A 555 1.23 -16.25 -7.49
N TYR A 556 2.56 -16.17 -7.52
CA TYR A 556 3.31 -15.43 -8.54
C TYR A 556 4.63 -16.13 -8.84
N ALA A 557 5.04 -16.06 -10.11
CA ALA A 557 6.37 -16.41 -10.57
C ALA A 557 6.78 -15.38 -11.63
N ALA A 558 7.99 -14.82 -11.50
CA ALA A 558 8.54 -13.93 -12.50
C ALA A 558 8.69 -14.66 -13.84
N PRO A 559 8.41 -14.00 -14.97
CA PRO A 559 8.77 -14.54 -16.28
C PRO A 559 10.26 -14.87 -16.32
N ILE A 560 10.62 -16.02 -16.90
CA ILE A 560 12.03 -16.36 -17.14
C ILE A 560 12.61 -15.24 -18.02
N ALA A 561 13.56 -14.47 -17.48
CA ALA A 561 14.25 -13.48 -18.28
C ALA A 561 14.96 -14.21 -19.43
N ALA A 562 14.58 -13.90 -20.68
CA ALA A 562 15.38 -14.31 -21.82
C ALA A 562 16.81 -13.81 -21.57
N ALA A 563 17.78 -14.71 -21.67
CA ALA A 563 19.18 -14.35 -21.49
C ALA A 563 19.48 -13.14 -22.39
N PRO A 564 20.15 -12.08 -21.87
CA PRO A 564 20.50 -10.93 -22.71
C PRO A 564 21.30 -11.44 -23.92
N PRO A 565 21.05 -10.94 -25.14
CA PRO A 565 21.79 -11.38 -26.31
C PRO A 565 23.28 -11.19 -26.06
N ALA A 566 24.04 -12.27 -26.20
CA ALA A 566 25.49 -12.25 -26.03
C ALA A 566 26.08 -11.11 -26.87
N LEU A 567 26.76 -10.18 -26.21
CA LEU A 567 27.54 -9.14 -26.87
C LEU A 567 28.51 -9.84 -27.84
N ARG A 568 28.18 -9.80 -29.13
CA ARG A 568 29.13 -10.16 -30.19
C ARG A 568 30.28 -9.15 -30.09
N ALA A 569 31.42 -9.61 -29.62
CA ALA A 569 32.68 -8.88 -29.69
C ALA A 569 32.88 -8.42 -31.15
N ARG A 570 32.83 -7.11 -31.38
CA ARG A 570 33.22 -6.54 -32.67
C ARG A 570 34.72 -6.80 -32.84
N GLY A 571 35.04 -7.76 -33.69
CA GLY A 571 36.41 -8.02 -34.12
C GLY A 571 37.03 -6.75 -34.70
N ARG A 572 38.23 -6.43 -34.22
CA ARG A 572 39.11 -5.41 -34.80
C ARG A 572 39.34 -5.75 -36.27
N ARG A 573 38.96 -4.85 -37.17
CA ARG A 573 39.48 -4.85 -38.54
C ARG A 573 40.66 -3.88 -38.58
N ASN A 574 41.83 -4.45 -38.87
CA ASN A 574 42.99 -3.71 -39.37
C ASN A 574 42.64 -3.07 -40.72
N GLY A 575 43.16 -1.87 -40.98
CA GLY A 575 43.01 -1.19 -42.26
C GLY A 575 43.65 0.19 -42.26
N THR A 576 44.95 0.20 -42.58
CA THR A 576 45.86 1.34 -42.84
C THR A 576 45.44 2.27 -43.97
N CYS A 577 45.76 3.57 -43.84
CA CYS A 577 46.21 4.58 -44.83
C CYS A 577 45.90 5.97 -44.22
N CYS A 578 46.66 7.05 -44.33
CA CYS A 578 47.85 7.43 -45.07
C CYS A 578 48.40 8.72 -44.41
N GLY A 579 49.69 9.01 -44.55
CA GLY A 579 50.25 10.31 -44.18
C GLY A 579 51.77 10.35 -44.28
N ALA A 580 52.29 10.55 -45.48
CA ALA A 580 53.69 10.87 -45.72
C ALA A 580 53.94 12.36 -45.49
N HIS A 581 55.01 12.72 -44.77
CA HIS A 581 56.14 13.51 -45.27
C HIS A 581 57.06 14.00 -44.13
N ALA A 582 58.37 13.95 -44.44
CA ALA A 582 59.57 14.38 -43.70
C ALA A 582 60.10 13.42 -42.62
#